data_AF-A0A0N5BMH6-F1
#
_entry.id   AF-A0A0N5BMH6-F1
#
_cell.length_a   1.000
_cell.length_b   1.000
_cell.length_c   1.000
_cell.angle_alpha   90.00
_cell.angle_beta   90.00
_cell.angle_gamma   90.00
#
_symmetry.space_group_name_H-M   'P 1'
#
loop_
_entity.id
_entity.type
_entity.pdbx_description
1 polymer ?
#
loop_
_entity_poly.entity_id
_entity_poly.type
_entity_poly.pdbx_seq_one_letter_code
_entity_poly.pdbx_strand_id
1 'polypeptide(L)'
;MIQEEEARHQRQQEEADPNNGIIKVRNIDEAKEVIALRRGNVHFELRGRLVSVKPGMTYQACLKEFCRKKVSWENGFYQCSKCGAQSTRFYNALLVVLEILNNTDRHSIVAFDDVARRFLGRDGQTVAAFEGKYGEKLARDEVVERFLGRGYTFVINATCLTRWILSTATPC
;
A
#
# COMPACT_ATOMS: atom_id res chain seq x y z
N MET A 1 39.68 -4.27 23.45
CA MET A 1 39.64 -3.83 22.04
C MET A 1 38.77 -4.74 21.19
N ILE A 2 39.01 -6.07 21.14
CA ILE A 2 38.20 -7.01 20.33
C ILE A 2 36.70 -7.00 20.71
N GLN A 3 36.37 -7.00 22.01
CA GLN A 3 34.97 -7.00 22.46
C GLN A 3 34.20 -5.68 22.17
N GLU A 4 34.90 -4.56 22.03
CA GLU A 4 34.25 -3.28 21.69
C GLU A 4 33.99 -3.15 20.18
N GLU A 5 34.84 -3.77 19.35
CA GLU A 5 34.63 -3.90 17.91
C GLU A 5 33.49 -4.88 17.59
N GLU A 6 33.39 -6.01 18.31
CA GLU A 6 32.28 -6.95 18.19
C GLU A 6 30.94 -6.31 18.58
N ALA A 7 30.91 -5.52 19.66
CA ALA A 7 29.72 -4.77 20.08
C ALA A 7 29.36 -3.61 19.14
N ARG A 8 30.32 -3.06 18.37
CA ARG A 8 30.04 -2.08 17.31
C ARG A 8 29.50 -2.76 16.06
N HIS A 9 30.05 -3.90 15.67
CA HIS A 9 29.55 -4.70 14.56
C HIS A 9 28.14 -5.27 14.83
N GLN A 10 27.85 -5.70 16.06
CA GLN A 10 26.50 -6.13 16.45
C GLN A 10 25.49 -4.98 16.40
N ARG A 11 25.84 -3.78 16.91
CA ARG A 11 24.98 -2.59 16.80
C ARG A 11 24.74 -2.15 15.35
N GLN A 12 25.76 -2.23 14.50
CA GLN A 12 25.61 -1.95 13.06
C GLN A 12 24.80 -3.03 12.33
N GLN A 13 24.84 -4.29 12.78
CA GLN A 13 24.01 -5.38 12.26
C GLN A 13 22.55 -5.28 12.73
N GLU A 14 22.29 -4.84 13.97
CA GLU A 14 20.95 -4.55 14.49
C GLU A 14 20.33 -3.32 13.82
N GLU A 15 21.12 -2.25 13.58
CA GLU A 15 20.68 -1.08 12.79
C GLU A 15 20.42 -1.42 11.32
N ALA A 16 20.99 -2.53 10.81
CA ALA A 16 20.82 -3.00 9.44
C ALA A 16 19.74 -4.09 9.27
N ASP A 17 19.11 -4.58 10.35
CA ASP A 17 17.96 -5.49 10.22
C ASP A 17 16.73 -4.67 9.78
N PRO A 18 16.18 -4.90 8.56
CA PRO A 18 14.96 -4.22 8.11
C PRO A 18 13.74 -4.48 9.01
N ASN A 19 13.83 -5.41 9.97
CA ASN A 19 12.80 -5.69 10.96
C ASN A 19 12.97 -4.97 12.29
N ASN A 20 14.06 -4.22 12.53
CA ASN A 20 14.36 -3.59 13.84
C ASN A 20 13.40 -2.43 14.26
N GLY A 21 12.25 -2.32 13.61
CA GLY A 21 11.19 -1.36 13.95
C GLY A 21 9.77 -1.82 13.61
N ILE A 22 9.59 -3.08 13.17
CA ILE A 22 8.26 -3.60 12.82
C ILE A 22 7.66 -4.27 14.07
N ILE A 23 6.59 -3.70 14.58
CA ILE A 23 5.86 -4.22 15.74
C ILE A 23 4.95 -5.35 15.30
N LYS A 24 5.09 -6.54 15.89
CA LYS A 24 4.15 -7.64 15.62
C LYS A 24 2.90 -7.47 16.47
N VAL A 25 1.75 -7.39 15.83
CA VAL A 25 0.45 -7.27 16.49
C VAL A 25 -0.41 -8.50 16.20
N ARG A 26 -1.18 -8.94 17.19
CA ARG A 26 -2.02 -10.14 17.11
C ARG A 26 -3.34 -9.83 16.44
N ASN A 27 -3.87 -8.63 16.66
CA ASN A 27 -5.15 -8.23 16.10
C ASN A 27 -5.25 -6.73 15.77
N ILE A 28 -6.36 -6.37 15.12
CA ILE A 28 -6.62 -5.01 14.66
C ILE A 28 -6.75 -4.02 15.84
N ASP A 29 -7.31 -4.45 16.97
CA ASP A 29 -7.49 -3.56 18.13
C ASP A 29 -6.15 -3.24 18.80
N GLU A 30 -5.30 -4.24 19.00
CA GLU A 30 -3.91 -4.06 19.46
C GLU A 30 -3.14 -3.12 18.52
N ALA A 31 -3.34 -3.24 17.20
CA ALA A 31 -2.74 -2.31 16.24
C ALA A 31 -3.22 -0.87 16.44
N LYS A 32 -4.53 -0.65 16.66
CA LYS A 32 -5.08 0.69 16.93
C LYS A 32 -4.51 1.27 18.23
N GLU A 33 -4.37 0.47 19.28
CA GLU A 33 -3.77 0.89 20.55
C GLU A 33 -2.31 1.31 20.35
N VAL A 34 -1.51 0.50 19.64
CA VAL A 34 -0.11 0.83 19.33
C VAL A 34 -0.01 2.13 18.54
N ILE A 35 -0.90 2.35 17.55
CA ILE A 35 -0.94 3.59 16.75
C ILE A 35 -1.31 4.78 17.64
N ALA A 36 -2.29 4.64 18.54
CA ALA A 36 -2.76 5.71 19.39
C ALA A 36 -1.70 6.16 20.42
N LEU A 37 -0.89 5.22 20.91
CA LEU A 37 0.13 5.50 21.93
C LEU A 37 1.40 6.16 21.37
N ARG A 38 1.66 6.03 20.06
CA ARG A 38 2.90 6.51 19.43
C ARG A 38 2.69 7.87 18.79
N ARG A 39 3.55 8.84 19.12
CA ARG A 39 3.63 10.14 18.43
C ARG A 39 4.47 9.98 17.15
N GLY A 40 3.88 9.45 16.07
CA GLY A 40 4.57 9.34 14.78
C GLY A 40 4.06 8.22 13.88
N ASN A 41 4.88 7.88 12.87
CA ASN A 41 4.66 6.70 12.03
C ASN A 41 4.93 5.43 12.84
N VAL A 42 4.04 4.45 12.69
CA VAL A 42 4.15 3.12 13.27
C VAL A 42 4.19 2.12 12.13
N HIS A 43 5.21 1.26 12.17
CA HIS A 43 5.32 0.11 11.29
C HIS A 43 4.94 -1.14 12.08
N PHE A 44 3.98 -1.91 11.58
CA PHE A 44 3.56 -3.14 12.26
C PHE A 44 3.19 -4.25 11.27
N GLU A 45 3.30 -5.48 11.76
CA GLU A 45 2.92 -6.70 11.06
C GLU A 45 1.59 -7.22 11.60
N LEU A 46 0.63 -7.42 10.71
CA LEU A 46 -0.68 -8.00 11.02
C LEU A 46 -0.96 -9.18 10.08
N ARG A 47 -1.29 -10.33 10.65
CA ARG A 47 -1.75 -11.50 9.88
C ARG A 47 -3.24 -11.45 9.68
N GLY A 48 -3.72 -11.68 8.45
CA GLY A 48 -5.15 -11.65 8.18
C GLY A 48 -5.48 -12.25 6.82
N ARG A 49 -6.76 -12.24 6.47
CA ARG A 49 -7.25 -12.68 5.14
C ARG A 49 -7.72 -11.48 4.34
N LEU A 50 -7.48 -11.49 3.03
CA LEU A 50 -8.11 -10.52 2.13
C LEU A 50 -9.59 -10.90 1.94
N VAL A 51 -10.50 -10.01 2.27
CA VAL A 51 -11.95 -10.24 2.15
C VAL A 51 -12.50 -9.64 0.86
N SER A 52 -12.15 -8.40 0.58
CA SER A 52 -12.65 -7.68 -0.59
C SER A 52 -11.68 -6.57 -1.00
N VAL A 53 -11.89 -6.04 -2.20
CA VAL A 53 -11.20 -4.85 -2.71
C VAL A 53 -12.27 -3.83 -3.07
N LYS A 54 -12.10 -2.57 -2.62
CA LYS A 54 -13.07 -1.52 -2.91
C LYS A 54 -13.02 -1.12 -4.40
N PRO A 55 -14.13 -0.59 -4.94
CA PRO A 55 -14.16 0.07 -6.24
C PRO A 55 -13.13 1.21 -6.35
N GLY A 56 -12.69 1.53 -7.56
CA GLY A 56 -11.81 2.64 -7.90
C GLY A 56 -10.33 2.29 -7.75
N MET A 57 -9.88 1.21 -8.41
CA MET A 57 -8.50 0.74 -8.27
C MET A 57 -7.47 1.58 -9.03
N THR A 58 -7.91 2.40 -9.98
CA THR A 58 -7.04 3.25 -10.79
C THR A 58 -7.34 4.73 -10.62
N TYR A 59 -6.34 5.58 -10.87
CA TYR A 59 -6.52 7.03 -11.01
C TYR A 59 -5.53 7.62 -12.00
N GLN A 60 -5.90 8.76 -12.56
CA GLN A 60 -5.06 9.52 -13.49
C GLN A 60 -3.96 10.24 -12.71
N ALA A 61 -2.70 9.95 -13.02
CA ALA A 61 -1.52 10.48 -12.36
C ALA A 61 -0.57 11.18 -13.35
N CYS A 62 0.34 11.98 -12.78
CA CYS A 62 1.36 12.71 -13.51
C CYS A 62 2.29 11.76 -14.30
N LEU A 63 2.68 12.17 -15.51
CA LEU A 63 3.63 11.43 -16.35
C LEU A 63 5.09 11.59 -15.94
N LYS A 64 5.42 12.62 -15.15
CA LYS A 64 6.80 12.88 -14.75
C LYS A 64 7.34 11.69 -13.97
N GLU A 65 8.57 11.30 -14.28
CA GLU A 65 9.26 10.23 -13.58
C GLU A 65 9.26 10.50 -12.06
N PHE A 66 9.06 9.44 -11.27
CA PHE A 66 8.92 9.49 -9.81
C PHE A 66 7.77 10.36 -9.26
N CYS A 67 6.86 10.85 -10.10
CA CYS A 67 5.62 11.51 -9.66
C CYS A 67 4.42 10.59 -9.83
N ARG A 68 3.64 10.44 -8.76
CA ARG A 68 2.33 9.74 -8.76
C ARG A 68 1.20 10.64 -8.26
N LYS A 69 1.39 11.96 -8.27
CA LYS A 69 0.33 12.89 -7.87
C LYS A 69 -0.82 12.80 -8.87
N LYS A 70 -2.06 12.69 -8.34
CA LYS A 70 -3.28 12.76 -9.15
C LYS A 70 -3.32 14.07 -9.95
N VAL A 71 -3.66 13.98 -11.23
CA VAL A 71 -3.83 15.14 -12.11
C VAL A 71 -5.28 15.59 -12.16
N SER A 72 -5.51 16.88 -12.38
CA SER A 72 -6.83 17.45 -12.69
C SER A 72 -6.93 17.76 -14.19
N TRP A 73 -8.13 17.67 -14.76
CA TRP A 73 -8.37 18.06 -16.15
C TRP A 73 -8.87 19.50 -16.20
N GLU A 74 -8.03 20.41 -16.69
CA GLU A 74 -8.29 21.85 -16.69
C GLU A 74 -7.72 22.48 -17.96
N ASN A 75 -8.51 23.33 -18.62
CA ASN A 75 -8.13 24.03 -19.86
C ASN A 75 -7.68 23.10 -21.00
N GLY A 76 -8.25 21.89 -21.08
CA GLY A 76 -7.90 20.91 -22.11
C GLY A 76 -6.60 20.14 -21.85
N PHE A 77 -6.01 20.28 -20.67
CA PHE A 77 -4.79 19.57 -20.26
C PHE A 77 -4.95 18.90 -18.89
N TYR A 78 -4.21 17.82 -18.67
CA TYR A 78 -3.96 17.27 -17.36
C TYR A 78 -2.89 18.09 -16.64
N GLN A 79 -3.24 18.61 -15.46
CA GLN A 79 -2.36 19.47 -14.66
C GLN A 79 -1.94 18.78 -13.36
N CYS A 80 -0.65 18.83 -13.06
CA CYS A 80 -0.10 18.30 -11.81
C CYS A 80 0.26 19.43 -10.85
N SER A 81 -0.46 19.54 -9.73
CA SER A 81 -0.20 20.58 -8.71
C SER A 81 1.16 20.46 -8.01
N LYS A 82 1.77 19.25 -7.99
CA LYS A 82 3.09 19.04 -7.38
C LYS A 82 4.24 19.46 -8.31
N CYS A 83 4.11 19.18 -9.61
CA CYS A 83 5.19 19.37 -10.56
C CYS A 83 5.03 20.62 -11.43
N GLY A 84 3.86 21.25 -11.42
CA GLY A 84 3.50 22.32 -12.36
C GLY A 84 3.39 21.85 -13.81
N ALA A 85 3.47 20.54 -14.07
CA ALA A 85 3.46 19.98 -15.42
C ALA A 85 2.05 19.98 -16.00
N GLN A 86 1.95 20.35 -17.27
CA GLN A 86 0.75 20.24 -18.09
C GLN A 86 0.99 19.23 -19.21
N SER A 87 -0.02 18.41 -19.52
CA SER A 87 0.10 17.34 -20.51
C SER A 87 -1.26 16.98 -21.11
N THR A 88 -1.28 16.56 -22.38
CA THR A 88 -2.47 15.98 -23.02
C THR A 88 -2.69 14.50 -22.65
N ARG A 89 -1.71 13.90 -21.98
CA ARG A 89 -1.69 12.48 -21.56
C ARG A 89 -1.47 12.35 -20.05
N PHE A 90 -1.83 11.20 -19.51
CA PHE A 90 -1.65 10.82 -18.10
C PHE A 90 -1.15 9.38 -17.99
N TYR A 91 -0.67 9.03 -16.79
CA TYR A 91 -0.36 7.65 -16.40
C TYR A 91 -1.50 7.12 -15.52
N ASN A 92 -2.01 5.92 -15.79
CA ASN A 92 -2.94 5.24 -14.88
C ASN A 92 -2.13 4.61 -13.74
N ALA A 93 -2.28 5.13 -12.53
CA ALA A 93 -1.65 4.58 -11.33
C ALA A 93 -2.66 3.77 -10.51
N LEU A 94 -2.18 2.78 -9.78
CA LEU A 94 -3.01 2.02 -8.85
C LEU A 94 -3.19 2.74 -7.51
N LEU A 95 -4.41 2.71 -6.99
CA LEU A 95 -4.78 3.07 -5.63
C LEU A 95 -5.80 2.04 -5.15
N VAL A 96 -5.32 0.99 -4.47
CA VAL A 96 -6.15 -0.15 -4.13
C VAL A 96 -6.49 -0.10 -2.65
N VAL A 97 -7.78 -0.15 -2.32
CA VAL A 97 -8.21 -0.26 -0.93
C VAL A 97 -8.64 -1.69 -0.66
N LEU A 98 -7.86 -2.38 0.17
CA LEU A 98 -8.07 -3.77 0.55
C LEU A 98 -8.85 -3.82 1.86
N GLU A 99 -9.89 -4.65 1.94
CA GLU A 99 -10.53 -5.00 3.20
C GLU A 99 -9.91 -6.30 3.72
N ILE A 100 -9.27 -6.23 4.88
CA ILE A 100 -8.64 -7.37 5.54
C ILE A 100 -9.47 -7.81 6.75
N LEU A 101 -9.48 -9.10 7.03
CA LEU A 101 -10.07 -9.72 8.21
C LEU A 101 -8.96 -10.34 9.06
N ASN A 102 -8.82 -9.87 10.29
CA ASN A 102 -8.01 -10.53 11.32
C ASN A 102 -8.96 -10.97 12.45
N ASN A 103 -8.96 -12.26 12.78
CA ASN A 103 -9.91 -12.86 13.71
C ASN A 103 -11.37 -12.54 13.34
N THR A 104 -12.04 -11.68 14.12
CA THR A 104 -13.42 -11.21 13.91
C THR A 104 -13.50 -9.83 13.27
N ASP A 105 -12.41 -9.08 13.23
CA ASP A 105 -12.43 -7.67 12.90
C ASP A 105 -12.00 -7.40 11.47
N ARG A 106 -12.67 -6.43 10.85
CA ARG A 106 -12.35 -5.96 9.51
C ARG A 106 -11.71 -4.58 9.55
N HIS A 107 -10.73 -4.38 8.68
CA HIS A 107 -10.12 -3.07 8.49
C HIS A 107 -9.79 -2.81 7.03
N SER A 108 -9.86 -1.54 6.62
CA SER A 108 -9.45 -1.12 5.28
C SER A 108 -8.00 -0.63 5.30
N ILE A 109 -7.17 -1.19 4.42
CA ILE A 109 -5.79 -0.74 4.20
C ILE A 109 -5.64 -0.26 2.76
N VAL A 110 -4.73 0.70 2.53
CA VAL A 110 -4.51 1.32 1.22
C VAL A 110 -3.16 0.90 0.67
N ALA A 111 -3.13 0.40 -0.56
CA ALA A 111 -1.91 0.14 -1.32
C ALA A 111 -1.77 1.15 -2.46
N PHE A 112 -0.67 1.90 -2.47
CA PHE A 112 -0.32 2.82 -3.55
C PHE A 112 0.38 2.09 -4.70
N ASP A 113 0.50 2.77 -5.84
CA ASP A 113 0.91 2.23 -7.14
C ASP A 113 1.97 1.12 -7.08
N ASP A 114 3.14 1.39 -6.51
CA ASP A 114 4.26 0.44 -6.46
C ASP A 114 3.95 -0.82 -5.62
N VAL A 115 3.28 -0.66 -4.47
CA VAL A 115 2.89 -1.76 -3.59
C VAL A 115 1.73 -2.55 -4.21
N ALA A 116 0.73 -1.85 -4.74
CA ALA A 116 -0.41 -2.45 -5.40
C ALA A 116 0.00 -3.26 -6.63
N ARG A 117 0.96 -2.76 -7.41
CA ARG A 117 1.54 -3.48 -8.57
C ARG A 117 2.21 -4.78 -8.15
N ARG A 118 3.03 -4.73 -7.10
CA ARG A 118 3.71 -5.92 -6.55
C ARG A 118 2.70 -6.94 -6.02
N PHE A 119 1.66 -6.47 -5.34
CA PHE A 119 0.62 -7.34 -4.79
C PHE A 119 -0.24 -7.97 -5.88
N LEU A 120 -0.82 -7.16 -6.78
CA LEU A 120 -1.74 -7.63 -7.81
C LEU A 120 -1.04 -8.32 -8.99
N GLY A 121 0.24 -8.05 -9.22
CA GLY A 121 0.97 -8.55 -10.39
C GLY A 121 0.46 -7.95 -11.71
N ARG A 122 -0.10 -6.75 -11.65
CA ARG A 122 -0.66 -5.97 -12.77
C ARG A 122 -0.33 -4.49 -12.55
N ASP A 123 -0.15 -3.74 -13.62
CA ASP A 123 0.01 -2.28 -13.56
C ASP A 123 -1.32 -1.54 -13.76
N GLY A 124 -1.32 -0.25 -13.42
CA GLY A 124 -2.52 0.59 -13.51
C GLY A 124 -3.01 0.75 -14.95
N GLN A 125 -2.12 0.70 -15.94
CA GLN A 125 -2.48 0.71 -17.37
C GLN A 125 -3.31 -0.52 -17.73
N THR A 126 -2.85 -1.70 -17.33
CA THR A 126 -3.53 -2.97 -17.59
C THR A 126 -4.89 -3.00 -16.90
N VAL A 127 -4.95 -2.59 -15.63
CA VAL A 127 -6.22 -2.55 -14.89
C VAL A 127 -7.19 -1.54 -15.53
N ALA A 128 -6.75 -0.34 -15.87
CA ALA A 128 -7.59 0.66 -16.52
C ALA A 128 -8.10 0.21 -17.90
N ALA A 129 -7.29 -0.54 -18.65
CA ALA A 129 -7.73 -1.13 -19.92
C ALA A 129 -8.83 -2.17 -19.72
N PHE A 130 -8.74 -3.00 -18.67
CA PHE A 130 -9.82 -3.91 -18.30
C PHE A 130 -11.08 -3.16 -17.86
N GLU A 131 -10.94 -2.13 -17.03
CA GLU A 131 -12.05 -1.29 -16.58
C GLU A 131 -12.78 -0.65 -17.77
N GLY A 132 -12.05 -0.14 -18.77
CA GLY A 132 -12.63 0.42 -19.99
C GLY A 132 -13.30 -0.61 -20.90
N LYS A 133 -12.81 -1.85 -20.93
CA LYS A 133 -13.34 -2.91 -21.81
C LYS A 133 -14.54 -3.65 -21.23
N TYR A 134 -14.50 -3.95 -19.94
CA TYR A 134 -15.47 -4.84 -19.28
C TYR A 134 -16.29 -4.13 -18.19
N GLY A 135 -15.96 -2.88 -17.87
CA GLY A 135 -16.52 -2.18 -16.73
C GLY A 135 -15.78 -2.51 -15.43
N GLU A 136 -15.89 -1.61 -14.47
CA GLU A 136 -15.09 -1.61 -13.25
C GLU A 136 -15.28 -2.87 -12.39
N LYS A 137 -16.52 -3.35 -12.27
CA LYS A 137 -16.82 -4.54 -11.46
C LYS A 137 -16.11 -5.79 -12.01
N LEU A 138 -16.26 -6.07 -13.30
CA LEU A 138 -15.67 -7.26 -13.92
C LEU A 138 -14.15 -7.19 -13.95
N ALA A 139 -13.60 -6.01 -14.25
CA ALA A 139 -12.15 -5.79 -14.20
C ALA A 139 -11.59 -6.03 -12.79
N ARG A 140 -12.30 -5.58 -11.75
CA ARG A 140 -11.92 -5.85 -10.37
C ARG A 140 -11.98 -7.33 -10.06
N ASP A 141 -13.10 -7.99 -10.34
CA ASP A 141 -13.30 -9.41 -10.05
C ASP A 141 -12.17 -10.25 -10.71
N GLU A 142 -11.87 -10.01 -11.99
CA GLU A 142 -10.76 -10.63 -12.74
C GLU A 142 -9.39 -10.44 -12.07
N VAL A 143 -9.09 -9.23 -11.61
CA VAL A 143 -7.78 -8.90 -11.03
C VAL A 143 -7.62 -9.46 -9.62
N VAL A 144 -8.70 -9.50 -8.84
CA VAL A 144 -8.62 -9.75 -7.38
C VAL A 144 -9.03 -11.15 -6.97
N GLU A 145 -9.78 -11.89 -7.80
CA GLU A 145 -10.36 -13.21 -7.45
C GLU A 145 -9.33 -14.17 -6.85
N ARG A 146 -8.14 -14.27 -7.46
CA ARG A 146 -7.07 -15.16 -6.99
C ARG A 146 -6.51 -14.82 -5.61
N PHE A 147 -6.79 -13.63 -5.08
CA PHE A 147 -6.27 -13.17 -3.80
C PHE A 147 -7.31 -13.26 -2.67
N LEU A 148 -8.60 -13.28 -3.01
CA LEU A 148 -9.70 -13.28 -2.03
C LEU A 148 -9.68 -14.56 -1.18
N GLY A 149 -10.00 -14.41 0.10
CA GLY A 149 -10.05 -15.49 1.09
C GLY A 149 -8.68 -15.99 1.57
N ARG A 150 -7.58 -15.66 0.86
CA ARG A 150 -6.23 -16.11 1.21
C ARG A 150 -5.65 -15.35 2.39
N GLY A 151 -4.82 -16.04 3.17
CA GLY A 151 -4.08 -15.49 4.29
C GLY A 151 -2.80 -14.77 3.84
N TYR A 152 -2.53 -13.62 4.45
CA TYR A 152 -1.31 -12.85 4.26
C TYR A 152 -0.79 -12.31 5.57
N THR A 153 0.51 -12.09 5.61
CA THR A 153 1.19 -11.24 6.55
C THR A 153 1.32 -9.86 5.92
N PHE A 154 0.60 -8.88 6.47
CA PHE A 154 0.59 -7.49 6.02
C PHE A 154 1.55 -6.64 6.86
N VAL A 155 2.52 -6.01 6.22
CA VAL A 155 3.34 -4.96 6.85
C VAL A 155 2.70 -3.62 6.53
N ILE A 156 2.32 -2.89 7.57
CA ILE A 156 1.49 -1.68 7.47
C ILE A 156 2.24 -0.52 8.12
N ASN A 157 2.19 0.64 7.46
CA ASN A 157 2.59 1.93 8.01
C ASN A 157 1.33 2.75 8.34
N ALA A 158 1.23 3.25 9.56
CA ALA A 158 0.12 4.10 9.97
C ALA A 158 0.58 5.21 10.91
N THR A 159 -0.16 6.32 10.91
CA THR A 159 -0.11 7.34 11.96
C THR A 159 -1.50 7.47 12.57
N CYS A 160 -1.62 8.19 13.68
CA CYS A 160 -2.93 8.52 14.26
C CYS A 160 -3.80 9.40 13.35
N LEU A 161 -3.24 10.01 12.29
CA LEU A 161 -3.95 10.93 11.37
C LEU A 161 -4.14 10.35 9.97
N THR A 162 -3.45 9.25 9.62
CA THR A 162 -3.45 8.69 8.27
C THR A 162 -4.20 7.37 8.22
N ARG A 163 -4.68 7.04 7.02
CA ARG A 163 -5.13 5.67 6.73
C ARG A 163 -3.96 4.70 6.90
N TRP A 164 -4.28 3.43 7.15
CA TRP A 164 -3.30 2.35 7.17
C TRP A 164 -2.79 2.10 5.75
N ILE A 165 -1.49 2.27 5.55
CA ILE A 165 -0.83 2.15 4.25
C ILE A 165 -0.09 0.82 4.20
N LEU A 166 -0.45 -0.03 3.25
CA LEU A 166 0.24 -1.27 3.00
C LEU A 166 1.65 -0.97 2.48
N SER A 167 2.66 -1.57 3.13
CA SER A 167 4.05 -1.55 2.67
C SER A 167 4.39 -2.82 1.89
N THR A 168 4.01 -3.99 2.43
CA THR A 168 4.16 -5.30 1.76
C THR A 168 3.06 -6.26 2.25
N ALA A 169 2.70 -7.23 1.40
CA ALA A 169 1.86 -8.35 1.77
C ALA A 169 2.51 -9.64 1.28
N THR A 170 2.72 -10.60 2.18
CA THR A 170 3.32 -11.89 1.87
C THR A 170 2.32 -13.01 2.15
N PRO A 171 2.12 -13.98 1.25
CA PRO A 171 1.24 -15.12 1.52
C PRO A 171 1.68 -15.88 2.78
N CYS A 172 0.71 -16.31 3.60
CA CYS A 172 0.92 -17.20 4.75
C CYS A 172 0.86 -18.67 4.34
#